data_AF-A0A660YCN3-F1
#
_entry.id   AF-A0A660YCN3-F1
#
_cell.length_a   1.000
_cell.length_b   1.000
_cell.length_c   1.000
_cell.angle_alpha   90.00
_cell.angle_beta   90.00
_cell.angle_gamma   90.00
#
_symmetry.space_group_name_H-M   'P 1'
#
loop_
_entity.id
_entity.type
_entity.pdbx_description
1 polymer ?
#
loop_
_entity_poly.entity_id
_entity_poly.type
_entity_poly.pdbx_seq_one_letter_code
_entity_poly.pdbx_strand_id
1 'polypeptide(L)'
;MAELTKADQPLCGWDAVIYGNVPLGAGLSSSAAFEVASVYTLSLLNEIPFDPAQAALLCQRAENRFVGVQCGIMDQFISALGKKDHALLIDCRDLSYRYVPLDSERVSVVVCNSGVQRGLVDSEYNARRRQCEEGIRLLSQTLPGIEALRDVSVEDFEAHQALLPEVVRKRCRHVVAENQRVLDAVHALENGDVEKMGRLMDASHRSLRDDFEVSRYELDLLVDRAHVFEGVLGARLTGAGFGGCTVNLVQRDAVEAFVRQITEAYREKTGIVLETYVCAIAPGVGKVED
;
A
#
# COMPACT_ATOMS: atom_id res chain seq x y z
N MET A 1 23.45 6.22 8.06
CA MET A 1 24.54 6.85 8.85
C MET A 1 24.22 8.28 9.24
N ALA A 2 24.10 9.22 8.29
CA ALA A 2 23.85 10.65 8.58
C ALA A 2 22.57 10.93 9.41
N GLU A 3 21.56 10.08 9.28
CA GLU A 3 20.30 10.22 10.02
C GLU A 3 20.31 9.49 11.39
N LEU A 4 21.27 8.58 11.61
CA LEU A 4 21.50 7.84 12.87
C LEU A 4 22.47 8.58 13.81
N THR A 5 23.25 9.54 13.29
CA THR A 5 24.26 10.33 14.03
C THR A 5 23.69 11.31 15.08
N LYS A 6 22.45 11.09 15.54
CA LYS A 6 21.96 11.68 16.80
C LYS A 6 22.26 10.82 18.03
N ALA A 7 22.79 9.60 17.84
CA ALA A 7 23.38 8.84 18.94
C ALA A 7 24.78 9.40 19.24
N ASP A 8 25.07 9.73 20.49
CA ASP A 8 26.38 10.20 20.99
C ASP A 8 27.51 9.14 20.87
N GLN A 9 27.33 8.11 20.03
CA GLN A 9 28.30 7.06 19.77
C GLN A 9 28.67 7.03 18.27
N PRO A 10 29.97 7.02 17.94
CA PRO A 10 30.40 6.85 16.56
C PRO A 10 30.04 5.45 16.07
N LEU A 11 29.28 5.39 14.97
CA LEU A 11 28.88 4.14 14.34
C LEU A 11 30.08 3.46 13.67
N CYS A 12 30.19 2.13 13.79
CA CYS A 12 31.21 1.37 13.09
C CYS A 12 30.88 1.21 11.59
N GLY A 13 31.92 1.18 10.75
CA GLY A 13 31.80 0.69 9.38
C GLY A 13 31.54 -0.82 9.37
N TRP A 14 31.05 -1.34 8.25
CA TRP A 14 30.79 -2.77 8.08
C TRP A 14 30.87 -3.16 6.61
N ASP A 15 31.22 -4.42 6.36
CA ASP A 15 31.15 -5.05 5.04
C ASP A 15 29.92 -5.97 5.00
N ALA A 16 29.18 -5.93 3.89
CA ALA A 16 27.91 -6.61 3.76
C ALA A 16 27.77 -7.30 2.40
N VAL A 17 27.11 -8.46 2.39
CA VAL A 17 26.55 -9.05 1.17
C VAL A 17 25.03 -8.89 1.25
N ILE A 18 24.44 -8.27 0.24
CA ILE A 18 23.00 -8.01 0.17
C ILE A 18 22.40 -8.95 -0.86
N TYR A 19 21.42 -9.71 -0.44
CA TYR A 19 20.63 -10.60 -1.30
C TYR A 19 19.15 -10.52 -0.88
N GLY A 20 18.24 -10.68 -1.84
CA GLY A 20 16.81 -10.65 -1.58
C GLY A 20 16.01 -11.16 -2.76
N ASN A 21 14.78 -11.56 -2.50
CA ASN A 21 13.80 -12.03 -3.48
C ASN A 21 12.64 -11.04 -3.67
N VAL A 22 12.69 -9.85 -3.05
CA VAL A 22 11.73 -8.79 -3.32
C VAL A 22 12.01 -8.23 -4.72
N PRO A 23 11.07 -8.33 -5.67
CA PRO A 23 11.31 -7.91 -7.05
C PRO A 23 11.54 -6.40 -7.14
N LEU A 24 12.63 -6.03 -7.81
CA LEU A 24 13.01 -4.63 -7.99
C LEU A 24 12.01 -3.91 -8.89
N GLY A 25 11.52 -2.75 -8.46
CA GLY A 25 10.65 -1.90 -9.28
C GLY A 25 9.22 -2.41 -9.47
N ALA A 26 8.85 -3.56 -8.90
CA ALA A 26 7.48 -4.08 -8.97
C ALA A 26 6.49 -3.31 -8.08
N GLY A 27 6.94 -2.36 -7.29
CA GLY A 27 6.08 -1.64 -6.33
C GLY A 27 5.73 -2.47 -5.09
N LEU A 28 6.60 -3.44 -4.74
CA LEU A 28 6.58 -4.22 -3.50
C LEU A 28 7.63 -3.73 -2.50
N SER A 29 7.93 -2.43 -2.53
CA SER A 29 8.72 -1.73 -1.51
C SER A 29 10.13 -2.28 -1.27
N SER A 30 10.83 -2.66 -2.35
CA SER A 30 12.21 -3.16 -2.27
C SER A 30 13.19 -2.14 -1.67
N SER A 31 12.97 -0.83 -1.85
CA SER A 31 13.78 0.21 -1.20
C SER A 31 13.57 0.19 0.30
N ALA A 32 12.33 0.30 0.77
CA ALA A 32 12.00 0.27 2.19
C ALA A 32 12.50 -1.01 2.89
N ALA A 33 12.38 -2.18 2.25
CA ALA A 33 12.91 -3.43 2.78
C ALA A 33 14.44 -3.34 3.00
N PHE A 34 15.17 -2.78 2.03
CA PHE A 34 16.61 -2.58 2.12
C PHE A 34 17.01 -1.52 3.17
N GLU A 35 16.30 -0.40 3.21
CA GLU A 35 16.53 0.67 4.19
C GLU A 35 16.37 0.16 5.62
N VAL A 36 15.25 -0.51 5.90
CA VAL A 36 14.92 -1.02 7.22
C VAL A 36 15.89 -2.14 7.62
N ALA A 37 16.25 -3.05 6.71
CA ALA A 37 17.27 -4.07 6.96
C ALA A 37 18.64 -3.46 7.29
N SER A 38 19.01 -2.38 6.61
CA SER A 38 20.26 -1.66 6.87
C SER A 38 20.26 -1.00 8.25
N VAL A 39 19.17 -0.34 8.64
CA VAL A 39 19.03 0.25 9.98
C VAL A 39 19.05 -0.82 11.06
N TYR A 40 18.31 -1.91 10.88
CA TYR A 40 18.30 -3.03 11.82
C TYR A 40 19.70 -3.63 12.00
N THR A 41 20.43 -3.84 10.89
CA THR A 41 21.80 -4.37 10.95
C THR A 41 22.75 -3.43 11.68
N LEU A 42 22.67 -2.12 11.41
CA LEU A 42 23.46 -1.12 12.13
C LEU A 42 23.12 -1.10 13.62
N SER A 43 21.84 -1.22 13.98
CA SER A 43 21.43 -1.34 15.38
C SER A 43 22.05 -2.56 16.06
N LEU A 44 22.07 -3.72 15.39
CA LEU A 44 22.69 -4.93 15.95
C LEU A 44 24.21 -4.79 16.11
N LEU A 45 24.92 -4.29 15.10
CA LEU A 45 26.38 -4.17 15.12
C LEU A 45 26.90 -3.16 16.15
N ASN A 46 26.08 -2.16 16.48
CA ASN A 46 26.45 -1.09 17.42
C ASN A 46 25.73 -1.22 18.77
N GLU A 47 25.02 -2.33 19.02
CA GLU A 47 24.26 -2.58 20.25
C GLU A 47 23.26 -1.45 20.60
N ILE A 48 22.69 -0.80 19.57
CA ILE A 48 21.71 0.27 19.74
C ILE A 48 20.31 -0.36 19.87
N PRO A 49 19.53 -0.01 20.90
CA PRO A 49 18.14 -0.46 21.02
C PRO A 49 17.34 -0.17 19.76
N PHE A 50 16.68 -1.21 19.22
CA PHE A 50 15.89 -1.09 18.00
C PHE A 50 14.43 -0.81 18.31
N ASP A 51 13.95 0.37 17.94
CA ASP A 51 12.54 0.72 17.89
C ASP A 51 12.08 0.67 16.42
N PRO A 52 11.22 -0.29 16.02
CA PRO A 52 10.83 -0.45 14.63
C PRO A 52 10.10 0.77 14.05
N ALA A 53 9.28 1.47 14.84
CA ALA A 53 8.53 2.63 14.35
C ALA A 53 9.47 3.82 14.13
N GLN A 54 10.43 4.04 15.04
CA GLN A 54 11.47 5.05 14.85
C GLN A 54 12.38 4.71 13.68
N ALA A 55 12.74 3.43 13.51
CA ALA A 55 13.52 2.96 12.37
C ALA A 55 12.80 3.21 11.05
N ALA A 56 11.49 2.98 10.99
CA ALA A 56 10.71 3.28 9.80
C ALA A 56 10.68 4.78 9.46
N LEU A 57 10.50 5.65 10.45
CA LEU A 57 10.56 7.12 10.26
C LEU A 57 11.94 7.59 9.81
N LEU A 58 12.98 6.96 10.34
CA LEU A 58 14.36 7.23 9.94
C LEU A 58 14.59 6.84 8.47
N CYS A 59 14.13 5.67 8.05
CA CYS A 59 14.22 5.20 6.67
C CYS A 59 13.46 6.12 5.73
N GLN A 60 12.21 6.46 6.06
CA GLN A 60 11.41 7.41 5.28
C GLN A 60 12.13 8.75 5.11
N ARG A 61 12.76 9.26 6.16
CA ARG A 61 13.53 10.50 6.11
C ARG A 61 14.75 10.38 5.21
N ALA A 62 15.43 9.23 5.21
CA ALA A 62 16.54 8.95 4.31
C ALA A 62 16.08 8.89 2.84
N GLU A 63 15.00 8.18 2.52
CA GLU A 63 14.42 8.12 1.16
C GLU A 63 14.08 9.55 0.67
N ASN A 64 13.40 10.33 1.51
CA ASN A 64 12.95 11.68 1.15
C ASN A 64 14.09 12.70 1.01
N ARG A 65 15.11 12.66 1.86
CA ARG A 65 16.14 13.72 1.96
C ARG A 65 17.48 13.35 1.35
N PHE A 66 17.85 12.08 1.37
CA PHE A 66 19.13 11.60 0.86
C PHE A 66 18.98 11.05 -0.55
N VAL A 67 18.02 10.13 -0.76
CA VAL A 67 17.73 9.58 -2.09
C VAL A 67 16.97 10.59 -2.95
N GLY A 68 16.08 11.36 -2.32
CA GLY A 68 15.30 12.42 -2.97
C GLY A 68 13.95 11.95 -3.52
N VAL A 69 13.49 10.76 -3.15
CA VAL A 69 12.21 10.19 -3.58
C VAL A 69 11.14 10.52 -2.53
N GLN A 70 10.15 11.34 -2.90
CA GLN A 70 9.07 11.72 -1.99
C GLN A 70 8.10 10.55 -1.77
N CYS A 71 8.02 10.04 -0.54
CA CYS A 71 7.16 8.92 -0.17
C CYS A 71 6.40 9.13 1.16
N GLY A 72 5.31 8.37 1.32
CA GLY A 72 4.59 8.22 2.58
C GLY A 72 5.33 7.30 3.56
N ILE A 73 4.69 6.92 4.65
CA ILE A 73 5.33 6.14 5.73
C ILE A 73 5.07 4.62 5.64
N MET A 74 4.08 4.21 4.83
CA MET A 74 3.50 2.87 4.86
C MET A 74 4.53 1.76 4.57
N ASP A 75 5.35 1.94 3.54
CA ASP A 75 6.33 0.95 3.07
C ASP A 75 7.38 0.64 4.13
N GLN A 76 7.94 1.67 4.76
CA GLN A 76 8.90 1.52 5.85
C GLN A 76 8.23 0.97 7.11
N PHE A 77 7.00 1.41 7.43
CA PHE A 77 6.26 0.89 8.58
C PHE A 77 6.02 -0.60 8.47
N ILE A 78 5.45 -1.09 7.36
CA ILE A 78 5.14 -2.52 7.22
C ILE A 78 6.41 -3.37 7.16
N SER A 79 7.49 -2.85 6.56
CA SER A 79 8.79 -3.54 6.52
C SER A 79 9.42 -3.68 7.92
N ALA A 80 9.21 -2.70 8.80
CA ALA A 80 9.76 -2.73 10.16
C ALA A 80 8.85 -3.44 11.17
N LEU A 81 7.53 -3.25 11.05
CA LEU A 81 6.53 -3.65 12.04
C LEU A 81 5.75 -4.91 11.64
N GLY A 82 5.99 -5.49 10.46
CA GLY A 82 5.24 -6.66 10.00
C GLY A 82 5.10 -7.75 11.07
N LYS A 83 3.95 -8.43 11.06
CA LYS A 83 3.68 -9.54 11.97
C LYS A 83 3.04 -10.67 11.19
N LYS A 84 3.56 -11.88 11.38
CA LYS A 84 3.01 -13.09 10.75
C LYS A 84 1.48 -13.13 10.93
N ASP A 85 0.76 -13.40 9.85
CA ASP A 85 -0.70 -13.55 9.81
C ASP A 85 -1.49 -12.30 10.26
N HIS A 86 -0.89 -11.10 10.18
CA HIS A 86 -1.57 -9.84 10.48
C HIS A 86 -1.31 -8.79 9.39
N ALA A 87 -2.35 -8.05 9.04
CA ALA A 87 -2.23 -6.74 8.42
C ALA A 87 -1.94 -5.67 9.49
N LEU A 88 -1.54 -4.48 9.05
CA LEU A 88 -1.25 -3.34 9.91
C LEU A 88 -2.18 -2.17 9.56
N LEU A 89 -3.09 -1.82 10.47
CA LEU A 89 -3.82 -0.56 10.40
C LEU A 89 -2.87 0.54 10.88
N ILE A 90 -2.71 1.59 10.08
CA ILE A 90 -1.88 2.76 10.39
C ILE A 90 -2.74 4.00 10.30
N ASP A 91 -2.75 4.82 11.34
CA ASP A 91 -3.25 6.19 11.23
C ASP A 91 -2.11 7.11 10.78
N CYS A 92 -2.15 7.53 9.53
CA CYS A 92 -1.10 8.38 8.96
C CYS A 92 -1.03 9.80 9.55
N ARG A 93 -1.98 10.21 10.41
CA ARG A 93 -1.95 11.50 11.10
C ARG A 93 -1.00 11.49 12.29
N ASP A 94 -1.16 10.52 13.18
CA ASP A 94 -0.42 10.44 14.45
C ASP A 94 0.56 9.25 14.52
N LEU A 95 0.57 8.43 13.46
CA LEU A 95 1.39 7.23 13.31
C LEU A 95 1.08 6.13 14.33
N SER A 96 -0.06 6.21 15.00
CA SER A 96 -0.59 5.07 15.76
C SER A 96 -0.89 3.91 14.82
N TYR A 97 -0.68 2.70 15.32
CA TYR A 97 -0.89 1.50 14.52
C TYR A 97 -1.47 0.36 15.34
N ARG A 98 -2.11 -0.58 14.65
CA ARG A 98 -2.73 -1.75 15.26
C ARG A 98 -2.64 -2.95 14.32
N TYR A 99 -2.28 -4.10 14.88
CA TYR A 99 -2.31 -5.36 14.16
C TYR A 99 -3.75 -5.83 13.97
N VAL A 100 -4.06 -6.26 12.76
CA VAL A 100 -5.37 -6.78 12.38
C VAL A 100 -5.17 -8.19 11.84
N PRO A 101 -5.79 -9.22 12.42
CA PRO A 101 -5.57 -10.60 12.00
C PRO A 101 -6.00 -10.80 10.54
N LEU A 102 -5.24 -11.60 9.80
CA LEU A 102 -5.57 -12.04 8.44
C LEU A 102 -5.36 -13.54 8.39
N ASP A 103 -6.44 -14.30 8.16
CA ASP A 103 -6.44 -15.76 8.19
C ASP A 103 -5.67 -16.35 6.99
N SER A 104 -4.35 -16.44 7.14
CA SER A 104 -3.43 -16.95 6.12
C SER A 104 -3.59 -18.45 5.84
N GLU A 105 -4.36 -19.17 6.67
CA GLU A 105 -4.71 -20.57 6.42
C GLU A 105 -5.83 -20.67 5.38
N ARG A 106 -6.76 -19.71 5.35
CA ARG A 106 -7.85 -19.67 4.38
C ARG A 106 -7.53 -18.90 3.11
N VAL A 107 -6.75 -17.82 3.21
CA VAL A 107 -6.52 -16.92 2.09
C VAL A 107 -5.03 -16.63 1.86
N SER A 108 -4.70 -16.34 0.61
CA SER A 108 -3.39 -15.88 0.18
C SER A 108 -3.52 -14.56 -0.56
N VAL A 109 -2.47 -13.75 -0.48
CA VAL A 109 -2.33 -12.55 -1.28
C VAL A 109 -1.52 -12.89 -2.53
N VAL A 110 -2.08 -12.62 -3.70
CA VAL A 110 -1.37 -12.79 -4.98
C VAL A 110 -1.21 -11.44 -5.65
N VAL A 111 0.03 -11.05 -5.88
CA VAL A 111 0.37 -9.81 -6.60
C VAL A 111 0.58 -10.14 -8.06
N CYS A 112 -0.05 -9.39 -8.96
CA CYS A 112 0.15 -9.50 -10.39
C CYS A 112 0.74 -8.20 -10.94
N ASN A 113 1.97 -8.25 -11.44
CA ASN A 113 2.65 -7.09 -12.03
C ASN A 113 2.24 -6.95 -13.49
N SER A 114 1.54 -5.87 -13.84
CA SER A 114 1.03 -5.64 -15.19
C SER A 114 2.13 -5.51 -16.26
N GLY A 115 3.39 -5.30 -15.86
CA GLY A 115 4.51 -5.04 -16.76
C GLY A 115 4.50 -3.62 -17.34
N VAL A 116 3.48 -2.82 -17.02
CA VAL A 116 3.39 -1.41 -17.45
C VAL A 116 4.13 -0.54 -16.46
N GLN A 117 5.15 0.15 -16.97
CA GLN A 117 5.89 1.13 -16.19
C GLN A 117 5.03 2.34 -15.84
N ARG A 118 5.30 2.86 -14.65
CA ARG A 118 4.71 4.06 -14.07
C ARG A 118 5.20 5.32 -14.82
N GLY A 119 4.70 5.58 -16.02
CA GLY A 119 5.01 6.81 -16.78
C GLY A 119 4.26 8.03 -16.24
N LEU A 120 4.94 9.18 -16.12
CA LEU A 120 4.38 10.48 -15.67
C LEU A 120 3.74 10.50 -14.26
N VAL A 121 4.10 9.54 -13.40
CA VAL A 121 3.47 9.39 -12.08
C VAL A 121 3.70 10.60 -11.17
N ASP A 122 4.88 11.21 -11.21
CA ASP A 122 5.15 12.37 -10.35
C ASP A 122 4.24 13.56 -10.65
N SER A 123 3.97 13.85 -11.93
CA SER A 123 3.09 14.96 -12.30
C SER A 123 1.62 14.67 -11.97
N GLU A 124 1.16 13.45 -12.24
CA GLU A 124 -0.24 13.05 -12.00
C GLU A 124 -0.54 12.89 -10.50
N TYR A 125 0.38 12.29 -9.74
CA TYR A 125 0.28 12.17 -8.30
C TYR A 125 0.20 13.55 -7.63
N ASN A 126 1.11 14.46 -8.00
CA ASN A 126 1.08 15.83 -7.50
C ASN A 126 -0.19 16.59 -7.91
N ALA A 127 -0.76 16.30 -9.09
CA ALA A 127 -2.05 16.86 -9.48
C ALA A 127 -3.19 16.36 -8.59
N ARG A 128 -3.25 15.06 -8.26
CA ARG A 128 -4.25 14.52 -7.32
C ARG A 128 -4.12 15.15 -5.94
N ARG A 129 -2.88 15.32 -5.45
CA ARG A 129 -2.62 16.00 -4.18
C ARG A 129 -3.19 17.42 -4.14
N ARG A 130 -2.86 18.24 -5.15
CA ARG A 130 -3.39 19.61 -5.26
C ARG A 130 -4.92 19.66 -5.35
N GLN A 131 -5.53 18.70 -6.04
CA GLN A 131 -6.99 18.59 -6.12
C GLN A 131 -7.62 18.29 -4.76
N CYS A 132 -7.02 17.42 -3.95
CA CYS A 132 -7.48 17.16 -2.58
C CYS A 132 -7.26 18.36 -1.65
N GLU A 133 -6.13 19.06 -1.75
CA GLU A 133 -5.84 20.30 -0.99
C GLU A 133 -6.86 21.40 -1.32
N GLU A 134 -7.21 21.56 -2.59
CA GLU A 134 -8.29 22.48 -3.01
C GLU A 134 -9.65 22.07 -2.43
N GLY A 135 -9.95 20.76 -2.40
CA GLY A 135 -11.16 20.25 -1.80
C GLY A 135 -11.27 20.57 -0.31
N ILE A 136 -10.18 20.45 0.45
CA ILE A 136 -10.12 20.84 1.87
C ILE A 136 -10.41 22.35 2.01
N ARG A 137 -9.78 23.19 1.17
CA ARG A 137 -9.97 24.66 1.19
C ARG A 137 -11.42 25.06 0.94
N LEU A 138 -12.14 24.33 0.10
CA LEU A 138 -13.54 24.60 -0.21
C LEU A 138 -14.49 24.06 0.88
N LEU A 139 -14.27 22.83 1.34
CA LEU A 139 -15.09 22.21 2.38
C LEU A 139 -14.96 22.94 3.72
N SER A 140 -13.80 23.52 4.04
CA SER A 140 -13.59 24.23 5.30
C SER A 140 -14.42 25.51 5.45
N GLN A 141 -15.05 25.99 4.36
CA GLN A 141 -15.99 27.11 4.39
C GLN A 141 -17.31 26.74 5.08
N THR A 142 -17.67 25.45 5.09
CA THR A 142 -18.91 24.95 5.69
C THR A 142 -18.68 23.93 6.80
N LEU A 143 -17.51 23.28 6.82
CA LEU A 143 -17.09 22.33 7.84
C LEU A 143 -15.96 22.94 8.68
N PRO A 144 -16.27 23.59 9.81
CA PRO A 144 -15.26 24.26 10.62
C PRO A 144 -14.31 23.25 11.27
N GLY A 145 -13.01 23.54 11.25
CA GLY A 145 -11.98 22.77 11.96
C GLY A 145 -11.39 21.58 11.21
N ILE A 146 -11.79 21.35 9.95
CA ILE A 146 -11.14 20.32 9.13
C ILE A 146 -9.74 20.76 8.69
N GLU A 147 -8.77 19.86 8.80
CA GLU A 147 -7.38 20.10 8.35
C GLU A 147 -6.98 19.14 7.22
N ALA A 148 -7.63 17.98 7.15
CA ALA A 148 -7.46 16.99 6.10
C ALA A 148 -8.81 16.38 5.71
N LEU A 149 -8.87 15.71 4.55
CA LEU A 149 -10.04 14.91 4.15
C LEU A 149 -10.35 13.77 5.14
N ARG A 150 -9.38 13.39 5.99
CA ARG A 150 -9.57 12.46 7.12
C ARG A 150 -10.55 12.99 8.17
N ASP A 151 -10.75 14.31 8.27
CA ASP A 151 -11.68 14.93 9.24
C ASP A 151 -13.13 14.94 8.75
N VAL A 152 -13.37 14.55 7.50
CA VAL A 152 -14.67 14.64 6.85
C VAL A 152 -15.30 13.26 6.86
N SER A 153 -16.47 13.12 7.50
CA SER A 153 -17.27 11.90 7.43
C SER A 153 -17.89 11.72 6.04
N VAL A 154 -18.36 10.51 5.72
CA VAL A 154 -19.04 10.26 4.44
C VAL A 154 -20.32 11.11 4.35
N GLU A 155 -21.05 11.22 5.45
CA GLU A 155 -22.28 11.99 5.57
C GLU A 155 -22.02 13.50 5.39
N ASP A 156 -20.99 14.03 6.06
CA ASP A 156 -20.60 15.44 5.91
C ASP A 156 -20.16 15.73 4.47
N PHE A 157 -19.40 14.82 3.86
CA PHE A 157 -18.99 14.96 2.47
C PHE A 157 -20.22 14.97 1.55
N GLU A 158 -21.16 14.05 1.73
CA GLU A 158 -22.38 13.99 0.92
C GLU A 158 -23.23 15.26 1.01
N ALA A 159 -23.33 15.86 2.19
CA ALA A 159 -24.05 17.11 2.42
C ALA A 159 -23.39 18.33 1.77
N HIS A 160 -22.05 18.34 1.63
CA HIS A 160 -21.29 19.52 1.21
C HIS A 160 -20.58 19.40 -0.14
N GLN A 161 -20.56 18.20 -0.76
CA GLN A 161 -19.84 17.94 -2.01
C GLN A 161 -20.29 18.83 -3.19
N ALA A 162 -21.49 19.41 -3.14
CA ALA A 162 -22.00 20.31 -4.17
C ALA A 162 -21.19 21.63 -4.29
N LEU A 163 -20.41 21.98 -3.26
CA LEU A 163 -19.50 23.13 -3.26
C LEU A 163 -18.25 22.89 -4.12
N LEU A 164 -17.95 21.62 -4.42
CA LEU A 164 -16.72 21.22 -5.09
C LEU A 164 -16.90 21.18 -6.62
N PRO A 165 -15.96 21.74 -7.40
CA PRO A 165 -15.89 21.48 -8.84
C PRO A 165 -15.84 19.98 -9.12
N GLU A 166 -16.41 19.54 -10.25
CA GLU A 166 -16.64 18.11 -10.52
C GLU A 166 -15.40 17.22 -10.30
N VAL A 167 -14.24 17.64 -10.83
CA VAL A 167 -12.99 16.88 -10.71
C VAL A 167 -12.52 16.80 -9.26
N VAL A 168 -12.51 17.94 -8.55
CA VAL A 168 -12.13 18.01 -7.12
C VAL A 168 -13.08 17.14 -6.29
N ARG A 169 -14.39 17.23 -6.56
CA ARG A 169 -15.42 16.42 -5.91
C ARG A 169 -15.14 14.92 -6.05
N LYS A 170 -14.80 14.45 -7.26
CA LYS A 170 -14.45 13.04 -7.50
C LYS A 170 -13.23 12.62 -6.67
N ARG A 171 -12.16 13.44 -6.65
CA ARG A 171 -10.96 13.11 -5.87
C ARG A 171 -11.22 13.07 -4.37
N CYS A 172 -11.95 14.04 -3.85
CA CYS A 172 -12.32 14.07 -2.43
C CYS A 172 -13.24 12.91 -2.05
N ARG A 173 -14.22 12.57 -2.91
CA ARG A 173 -15.10 11.41 -2.69
C ARG A 173 -14.31 10.13 -2.53
N HIS A 174 -13.32 9.90 -3.41
CA HIS A 174 -12.43 8.75 -3.28
C HIS A 174 -11.76 8.73 -1.90
N VAL A 175 -11.07 9.79 -1.51
CA VAL A 175 -10.29 9.81 -0.26
C VAL A 175 -11.17 9.64 0.98
N VAL A 176 -12.32 10.33 1.04
CA VAL A 176 -13.25 10.22 2.18
C VAL A 176 -13.83 8.81 2.26
N ALA A 177 -14.34 8.27 1.15
CA ALA A 177 -14.91 6.94 1.12
C ALA A 177 -13.86 5.85 1.36
N GLU A 178 -12.62 6.05 0.92
CA GLU A 178 -11.54 5.09 1.11
C GLU A 178 -11.07 5.02 2.57
N ASN A 179 -11.01 6.17 3.28
CA ASN A 179 -10.74 6.18 4.72
C ASN A 179 -11.79 5.37 5.48
N GLN A 180 -13.08 5.57 5.18
CA GLN A 180 -14.15 4.76 5.79
C GLN A 180 -14.02 3.28 5.41
N ARG A 181 -13.69 2.99 4.15
CA ARG A 181 -13.53 1.61 3.66
C ARG A 181 -12.40 0.86 4.36
N VAL A 182 -11.32 1.55 4.72
CA VAL A 182 -10.23 0.98 5.53
C VAL A 182 -10.77 0.56 6.91
N LEU A 183 -11.58 1.37 7.56
CA LEU A 183 -12.20 1.01 8.84
C LEU A 183 -13.15 -0.19 8.67
N ASP A 184 -13.96 -0.19 7.62
CA ASP A 184 -14.87 -1.31 7.31
C ASP A 184 -14.10 -2.61 7.02
N ALA A 185 -12.94 -2.51 6.37
CA ALA A 185 -12.04 -3.62 6.07
C ALA A 185 -11.40 -4.19 7.34
N VAL A 186 -10.97 -3.32 8.25
CA VAL A 186 -10.48 -3.73 9.58
C VAL A 186 -11.55 -4.51 10.32
N HIS A 187 -12.78 -3.99 10.37
CA HIS A 187 -13.89 -4.68 11.01
C HIS A 187 -14.22 -6.01 10.33
N ALA A 188 -14.11 -6.11 9.01
CA ALA A 188 -14.32 -7.37 8.29
C ALA A 188 -13.28 -8.42 8.69
N LEU A 189 -11.99 -8.03 8.70
CA LEU A 189 -10.88 -8.91 9.05
C LEU A 189 -10.93 -9.38 10.51
N GLU A 190 -11.27 -8.49 11.45
CA GLU A 190 -11.45 -8.85 12.86
C GLU A 190 -12.56 -9.87 13.11
N ASN A 191 -13.59 -9.85 12.25
CA ASN A 191 -14.70 -10.81 12.30
C ASN A 191 -14.44 -12.06 11.43
N GLY A 192 -13.28 -12.17 10.77
CA GLY A 192 -12.95 -13.27 9.87
C GLY A 192 -13.76 -13.29 8.56
N ASP A 193 -14.42 -12.18 8.19
CA ASP A 193 -15.24 -12.03 6.99
C ASP A 193 -14.37 -11.65 5.79
N VAL A 194 -13.63 -12.64 5.28
CA VAL A 194 -12.70 -12.47 4.15
C VAL A 194 -13.43 -12.16 2.84
N GLU A 195 -14.68 -12.58 2.71
CA GLU A 195 -15.54 -12.27 1.57
C GLU A 195 -15.92 -10.78 1.56
N LYS A 196 -16.26 -10.20 2.72
CA LYS A 196 -16.47 -8.75 2.82
C LYS A 196 -15.19 -7.98 2.56
N MET A 197 -14.05 -8.45 3.08
CA MET A 197 -12.76 -7.86 2.75
C MET A 197 -12.53 -7.81 1.23
N GLY A 198 -12.77 -8.93 0.53
CA GLY A 198 -12.70 -9.00 -0.92
C GLY A 198 -13.61 -7.99 -1.63
N ARG A 199 -14.90 -7.93 -1.25
CA ARG A 199 -15.85 -6.93 -1.80
C ARG A 199 -15.40 -5.48 -1.56
N LEU A 200 -14.77 -5.20 -0.43
CA LEU A 200 -14.20 -3.88 -0.12
C LEU A 200 -12.98 -3.59 -1.00
N MET A 201 -12.13 -4.57 -1.29
CA MET A 201 -11.03 -4.40 -2.26
C MET A 201 -11.57 -3.98 -3.64
N ASP A 202 -12.61 -4.66 -4.13
CA ASP A 202 -13.21 -4.33 -5.43
C ASP A 202 -13.84 -2.93 -5.44
N ALA A 203 -14.52 -2.56 -4.34
CA ALA A 203 -15.10 -1.23 -4.18
C ALA A 203 -14.03 -0.14 -4.19
N SER A 204 -12.88 -0.41 -3.55
CA SER A 204 -11.73 0.48 -3.62
C SER A 204 -11.17 0.58 -5.03
N HIS A 205 -11.05 -0.53 -5.76
CA HIS A 205 -10.58 -0.50 -7.15
C HIS A 205 -11.47 0.36 -8.05
N ARG A 206 -12.80 0.18 -7.96
CA ARG A 206 -13.77 1.02 -8.69
C ARG A 206 -13.60 2.50 -8.33
N SER A 207 -13.43 2.81 -7.04
CA SER A 207 -13.18 4.19 -6.61
C SER A 207 -11.88 4.76 -7.19
N LEU A 208 -10.79 3.98 -7.23
CA LEU A 208 -9.53 4.43 -7.83
C LEU A 208 -9.61 4.61 -9.35
N ARG A 209 -10.40 3.78 -10.03
CA ARG A 209 -10.63 3.86 -11.47
C ARG A 209 -11.53 5.05 -11.83
N ASP A 210 -12.66 5.17 -11.16
CA ASP A 210 -13.76 6.06 -11.58
C ASP A 210 -13.72 7.43 -10.89
N ASP A 211 -13.34 7.47 -9.60
CA ASP A 211 -13.31 8.69 -8.79
C ASP A 211 -11.91 9.28 -8.69
N PHE A 212 -10.88 8.46 -8.49
CA PHE A 212 -9.51 8.94 -8.41
C PHE A 212 -8.79 8.99 -9.76
N GLU A 213 -9.28 8.22 -10.74
CA GLU A 213 -8.75 8.13 -12.10
C GLU A 213 -7.24 7.88 -12.13
N VAL A 214 -6.81 6.84 -11.38
CA VAL A 214 -5.42 6.39 -11.32
C VAL A 214 -5.22 4.97 -11.85
N SER A 215 -6.27 4.33 -12.37
CA SER A 215 -6.13 3.03 -13.02
C SER A 215 -5.69 3.14 -14.48
N ARG A 216 -5.49 2.00 -15.12
CA ARG A 216 -5.17 1.82 -16.54
C ARG A 216 -5.85 0.56 -17.06
N TYR A 217 -5.95 0.47 -18.38
CA TYR A 217 -6.53 -0.69 -19.07
C TYR A 217 -5.97 -2.02 -18.55
N GLU A 218 -4.66 -2.10 -18.33
CA GLU A 218 -4.00 -3.32 -17.88
C GLU A 218 -4.35 -3.71 -16.45
N LEU A 219 -4.46 -2.72 -15.55
CA LEU A 219 -4.88 -2.95 -14.17
C LEU A 219 -6.36 -3.34 -14.10
N ASP A 220 -7.20 -2.63 -14.85
CA ASP A 220 -8.65 -2.92 -14.92
C ASP A 220 -8.87 -4.32 -15.51
N LEU A 221 -8.14 -4.67 -16.57
CA LEU A 221 -8.18 -6.01 -17.17
C LEU A 221 -7.79 -7.10 -16.17
N LEU A 222 -6.73 -6.90 -15.38
CA LEU A 222 -6.32 -7.86 -14.36
C LEU A 222 -7.41 -8.05 -13.30
N VAL A 223 -7.99 -6.97 -12.80
CA VAL A 223 -9.07 -7.04 -11.80
C VAL A 223 -10.31 -7.70 -12.39
N ASP A 224 -10.76 -7.29 -13.57
CA ASP A 224 -11.94 -7.87 -14.23
C ASP A 224 -11.76 -9.36 -14.54
N ARG A 225 -10.55 -9.78 -14.93
CA ARG A 225 -10.24 -11.19 -15.21
C ARG A 225 -10.15 -12.02 -13.95
N ALA A 226 -9.65 -11.47 -12.85
CA ALA A 226 -9.54 -12.20 -11.59
C ALA A 226 -10.91 -12.73 -11.13
N HIS A 227 -11.97 -11.94 -11.30
CA HIS A 227 -13.35 -12.30 -10.94
C HIS A 227 -14.00 -13.41 -11.79
N VAL A 228 -13.37 -13.81 -12.90
CA VAL A 228 -13.84 -14.95 -13.69
C VAL A 228 -13.46 -16.28 -13.04
N PHE A 229 -12.44 -16.27 -12.17
CA PHE A 229 -11.86 -17.47 -11.60
C PHE A 229 -12.42 -17.76 -10.21
N GLU A 230 -12.79 -19.02 -10.00
CA GLU A 230 -13.28 -19.50 -8.70
C GLU A 230 -12.21 -19.34 -7.61
N GLY A 231 -12.64 -18.98 -6.41
CA GLY A 231 -11.77 -18.78 -5.25
C GLY A 231 -11.12 -17.39 -5.16
N VAL A 232 -11.30 -16.50 -6.14
CA VAL A 232 -10.91 -15.08 -5.99
C VAL A 232 -11.99 -14.36 -5.18
N LEU A 233 -11.59 -13.76 -4.05
CA LEU A 233 -12.50 -13.04 -3.14
C LEU A 233 -12.60 -11.55 -3.49
N GLY A 234 -11.52 -10.97 -3.99
CA GLY A 234 -11.47 -9.57 -4.39
C GLY A 234 -10.12 -9.18 -4.96
N ALA A 235 -10.11 -8.13 -5.78
CA ALA A 235 -8.93 -7.68 -6.49
C ALA A 235 -8.91 -6.16 -6.61
N ARG A 236 -7.72 -5.58 -6.54
CA ARG A 236 -7.53 -4.15 -6.74
C ARG A 236 -6.14 -3.80 -7.21
N LEU A 237 -5.98 -2.63 -7.83
CA LEU A 237 -4.65 -2.03 -7.99
C LEU A 237 -4.01 -1.74 -6.63
N THR A 238 -2.69 -1.77 -6.56
CA THR A 238 -1.92 -1.42 -5.36
C THR A 238 -0.80 -0.43 -5.68
N GLY A 239 -0.45 0.41 -4.70
CA GLY A 239 0.46 1.54 -4.86
C GLY A 239 -0.20 2.74 -5.56
N ALA A 240 0.63 3.56 -6.22
CA ALA A 240 0.22 4.84 -6.80
C ALA A 240 -0.73 4.76 -8.01
N GLY A 241 -0.90 3.57 -8.60
CA GLY A 241 -1.60 3.39 -9.87
C GLY A 241 -0.75 3.78 -11.08
N PHE A 242 -1.42 4.10 -12.19
CA PHE A 242 -0.84 4.47 -13.49
C PHE A 242 0.07 3.38 -14.10
N GLY A 243 -0.21 2.12 -13.76
CA GLY A 243 0.65 0.97 -14.04
C GLY A 243 1.00 0.21 -12.76
N GLY A 244 2.00 -0.67 -12.82
CA GLY A 244 2.42 -1.47 -11.68
C GLY A 244 1.52 -2.69 -11.41
N CYS A 245 1.16 -2.92 -10.15
CA CYS A 245 0.57 -4.19 -9.72
C CYS A 245 -0.91 -4.11 -9.34
N THR A 246 -1.57 -5.26 -9.45
CA THR A 246 -2.77 -5.56 -8.67
C THR A 246 -2.42 -6.47 -7.50
N VAL A 247 -3.24 -6.42 -6.45
CA VAL A 247 -3.24 -7.32 -5.31
C VAL A 247 -4.58 -8.03 -5.26
N ASN A 248 -4.54 -9.34 -5.15
CA ASN A 248 -5.68 -10.23 -5.25
C ASN A 248 -5.77 -11.06 -3.98
N LEU A 249 -6.94 -11.08 -3.34
CA LEU A 249 -7.23 -11.94 -2.21
C LEU A 249 -7.85 -13.23 -2.75
N VAL A 250 -7.14 -14.34 -2.59
CA VAL A 250 -7.48 -15.63 -3.21
C VAL A 250 -7.56 -16.70 -2.13
N GLN A 251 -8.56 -17.58 -2.18
CA GLN A 251 -8.61 -18.77 -1.34
C GLN A 251 -7.35 -19.61 -1.55
N ARG A 252 -6.81 -20.14 -0.46
CA ARG A 252 -5.48 -20.75 -0.45
C ARG A 252 -5.36 -21.95 -1.41
N ASP A 253 -6.41 -22.74 -1.53
CA ASP A 253 -6.51 -23.89 -2.43
C ASP A 253 -6.71 -23.51 -3.91
N ALA A 254 -7.17 -22.29 -4.20
CA ALA A 254 -7.36 -21.77 -5.55
C ALA A 254 -6.12 -21.09 -6.15
N VAL A 255 -5.08 -20.80 -5.35
CA VAL A 255 -3.92 -19.98 -5.76
C VAL A 255 -3.22 -20.51 -7.03
N GLU A 256 -2.91 -21.81 -7.08
CA GLU A 256 -2.20 -22.39 -8.23
C GLU A 256 -3.02 -22.29 -9.52
N ALA A 257 -4.33 -22.57 -9.43
CA ALA A 257 -5.25 -22.48 -10.55
C ALA A 257 -5.38 -21.03 -11.02
N PHE A 258 -5.56 -20.10 -10.08
CA PHE A 258 -5.63 -18.67 -10.33
C PHE A 258 -4.38 -18.17 -11.07
N VAL A 259 -3.18 -18.42 -10.54
CA VAL A 259 -1.91 -17.95 -11.12
C VAL A 259 -1.75 -18.42 -12.57
N ARG A 260 -2.04 -19.70 -12.85
CA ARG A 260 -1.97 -20.25 -14.20
C ARG A 260 -2.95 -19.54 -15.13
N GLN A 261 -4.21 -19.44 -14.72
CA GLN A 261 -5.30 -18.92 -15.56
C GLN A 261 -5.19 -17.41 -15.81
N ILE A 262 -4.85 -16.61 -14.79
CA ILE A 262 -4.70 -15.16 -14.94
C ILE A 262 -3.50 -14.82 -15.84
N THR A 263 -2.40 -15.58 -15.74
CA THR A 263 -1.21 -15.40 -16.57
C THR A 263 -1.52 -15.66 -18.04
N GLU A 264 -2.23 -16.75 -18.34
CA GLU A 264 -2.66 -17.09 -19.70
C GLU A 264 -3.63 -16.04 -20.25
N ALA A 265 -4.70 -15.73 -19.51
CA ALA A 265 -5.72 -14.79 -19.92
C ALA A 265 -5.17 -13.37 -20.16
N TYR A 266 -4.23 -12.92 -19.32
CA TYR A 266 -3.58 -11.63 -19.49
C TYR A 266 -2.67 -11.60 -20.71
N ARG A 267 -1.88 -12.67 -20.92
CA ARG A 267 -0.99 -12.78 -22.09
C ARG A 267 -1.77 -12.83 -23.39
N GLU A 268 -2.88 -13.54 -23.46
CA GLU A 268 -3.75 -13.59 -24.65
C GLU A 268 -4.28 -12.21 -25.04
N LYS A 269 -4.55 -11.34 -24.07
CA LYS A 269 -5.14 -10.02 -24.29
C LYS A 269 -4.13 -8.91 -24.54
N THR A 270 -2.93 -9.03 -23.98
CA THR A 270 -1.91 -7.95 -24.00
C THR A 270 -0.62 -8.32 -24.70
N GLY A 271 -0.34 -9.62 -24.88
CA GLY A 271 0.96 -10.14 -25.31
C GLY A 271 2.04 -10.10 -24.22
N ILE A 272 1.75 -9.58 -23.02
CA ILE A 272 2.71 -9.43 -21.92
C ILE A 272 2.74 -10.73 -21.10
N VAL A 273 3.95 -11.18 -20.74
CA VAL A 273 4.13 -12.26 -19.77
C VAL A 273 3.91 -11.69 -18.38
N LEU A 274 2.86 -12.16 -17.69
CA LEU A 274 2.51 -11.68 -16.37
C LEU A 274 3.46 -12.25 -15.32
N GLU A 275 4.13 -11.38 -14.58
CA GLU A 275 4.83 -11.78 -13.36
C GLU A 275 3.84 -11.83 -12.20
N THR A 276 3.85 -12.94 -11.48
CA THR A 276 2.97 -13.18 -10.33
C THR A 276 3.78 -13.54 -9.10
N TYR A 277 3.36 -13.04 -7.95
CA TYR A 277 4.01 -13.26 -6.67
C TYR A 277 2.97 -13.73 -5.66
N VAL A 278 3.11 -14.96 -5.16
CA VAL A 278 2.30 -15.48 -4.07
C VAL A 278 2.97 -15.04 -2.77
N CYS A 279 2.34 -14.10 -2.07
CA CYS A 279 2.93 -13.43 -0.91
C CYS A 279 2.46 -14.09 0.39
N ALA A 280 3.42 -14.46 1.23
CA ALA A 280 3.15 -14.82 2.62
C ALA A 280 2.99 -13.56 3.48
N ILE A 281 2.11 -13.62 4.48
CA ILE A 281 1.97 -12.56 5.49
C ILE A 281 3.03 -12.81 6.55
N ALA A 282 4.12 -12.04 6.48
CA ALA A 282 5.36 -12.31 7.19
C ALA A 282 5.62 -11.33 8.36
N PRO A 283 6.51 -11.69 9.30
CA PRO A 283 7.12 -10.72 10.21
C PRO A 283 7.84 -9.61 9.44
N GLY A 284 8.00 -8.46 10.11
CA GLY A 284 8.88 -7.39 9.67
C GLY A 284 10.34 -7.77 9.83
N VAL A 285 11.22 -6.78 9.71
CA VAL A 285 12.67 -6.97 9.83
C VAL A 285 13.04 -7.71 11.10
N GLY A 286 13.97 -8.64 10.96
CA GLY A 286 14.46 -9.43 12.09
C GLY A 286 15.66 -10.26 11.68
N LYS A 287 16.39 -10.74 12.68
CA LYS A 287 17.41 -11.75 12.49
C LYS A 287 16.74 -13.07 12.13
N VAL A 288 17.18 -13.68 11.04
CA VAL A 288 16.84 -15.07 10.72
C VAL A 288 17.80 -15.94 11.52
N GLU A 289 17.27 -16.80 12.38
CA GLU A 289 18.07 -17.83 13.05
C GLU A 289 18.11 -19.07 12.16
N ASP A 290 19.30 -19.65 12.01
CA ASP A 290 19.52 -20.92 11.30
C ASP A 290 18.93 -22.12 12.07
#